data_AF-A0A536PQT6-F1
#
_entry.id   AF-A0A536PQT6-F1
#
_cell.length_a   1.000
_cell.length_b   1.000
_cell.length_c   1.000
_cell.angle_alpha   90.00
_cell.angle_beta   90.00
_cell.angle_gamma   90.00
#
_symmetry.space_group_name_H-M   'P 1'
#
loop_
_entity.id
_entity.type
_entity.pdbx_description
1 polymer ?
#
loop_
_entity_poly.entity_id
_entity_poly.type
_entity_poly.pdbx_seq_one_letter_code
_entity_poly.pdbx_strand_id
1 'polypeptide(L)' 'MKVTIQTLGCKVNFAEMADLSDRLHRAGFQVAESHEHPDVCVINSCTVTAQADRKVRTLVHGLRRRHPEAHLVLTGCHVD' A
#
# COMPACT_ATOMS: atom_id res chain seq x y z
N MET A 1 -15.13 -5.79 1.33
CA MET A 1 -13.89 -5.37 2.01
C MET A 1 -13.20 -4.34 1.15
N LYS A 2 -12.86 -3.19 1.73
CA LYS A 2 -12.29 -2.02 1.06
C LYS A 2 -10.76 -2.02 1.19
N VAL A 3 -10.05 -1.70 0.13
CA VAL A 3 -8.59 -1.69 0.09
C VAL A 3 -8.05 -0.38 -0.47
N THR A 4 -7.00 0.17 0.14
CA THR A 4 -6.21 1.24 -0.47
C THR A 4 -4.82 0.71 -0.82
N ILE A 5 -4.31 1.08 -2.00
CA ILE A 5 -3.00 0.66 -2.50
C ILE A 5 -2.13 1.91 -2.66
N GLN A 6 -1.00 1.94 -1.97
CA GLN A 6 -0.02 3.03 -2.02
C GLN A 6 1.29 2.50 -2.59
N THR A 7 1.82 3.18 -3.60
CA THR A 7 3.05 2.74 -4.29
C THR A 7 4.14 3.77 -4.10
N LEU A 8 5.29 3.34 -3.59
CA LEU A 8 6.47 4.17 -3.35
C LEU A 8 7.70 3.52 -4.00
N GLY A 9 8.01 3.89 -5.24
CA GLY A 9 9.18 3.31 -5.91
C GLY A 9 9.41 3.72 -7.36
N CYS A 10 10.16 2.90 -8.08
CA CYS A 10 10.52 3.09 -9.49
C CYS A 10 9.38 2.66 -10.44
N LYS A 11 9.55 2.90 -11.75
CA LYS A 11 8.54 2.57 -12.79
C LYS A 11 8.08 1.11 -12.78
N VAL A 12 8.94 0.16 -12.38
CA VAL A 12 8.61 -1.27 -12.32
C VAL A 12 7.53 -1.53 -11.27
N ASN A 13 7.62 -0.88 -10.10
CA ASN A 13 6.64 -1.02 -9.03
C ASN A 13 5.24 -0.58 -9.45
N PHE A 14 5.09 0.35 -10.39
CA PHE A 14 3.77 0.76 -10.87
C PHE A 14 3.11 -0.30 -11.77
N ALA A 15 3.91 -1.03 -12.56
CA ALA A 15 3.39 -2.11 -13.40
C ALA A 15 2.88 -3.29 -12.55
N GLU A 16 3.57 -3.62 -11.46
CA GLU A 16 3.16 -4.68 -10.53
C GLU A 16 1.84 -4.35 -9.80
N MET A 17 1.48 -3.08 -9.68
CA MET A 17 0.26 -2.66 -8.99
C MET A 17 -1.00 -2.86 -9.82
N ALA A 18 -0.88 -2.84 -11.15
CA ALA A 18 -2.00 -3.21 -12.01
C ALA A 18 -2.40 -4.68 -11.75
N ASP A 19 -1.43 -5.60 -11.72
CA ASP A 19 -1.70 -7.00 -11.40
C ASP A 19 -2.22 -7.19 -9.97
N LEU A 20 -1.64 -6.50 -8.98
CA LEU A 20 -2.12 -6.56 -7.60
C LEU A 20 -3.57 -6.04 -7.49
N SER A 21 -3.89 -4.92 -8.13
CA SER A 21 -5.24 -4.36 -8.15
C SER A 21 -6.23 -5.33 -8.78
N ASP A 22 -5.88 -5.94 -9.91
CA ASP A 22 -6.71 -6.95 -10.58
C ASP A 22 -6.92 -8.19 -9.72
N ARG A 23 -5.86 -8.66 -9.03
CA ARG A 23 -5.95 -9.80 -8.11
C ARG A 23 -6.84 -9.51 -6.92
N LEU A 24 -6.71 -8.31 -6.32
CA LEU A 24 -7.57 -7.86 -5.23
C LEU A 24 -9.03 -7.76 -5.70
N HIS A 25 -9.26 -7.20 -6.89
CA HIS A 25 -10.60 -7.12 -7.46
C HIS A 25 -11.21 -8.51 -7.69
N ARG A 26 -10.45 -9.45 -8.28
CA ARG A 26 -10.86 -10.85 -8.46
C ARG A 26 -11.12 -11.58 -7.14
N ALA A 27 -10.45 -11.19 -6.06
CA ALA A 27 -10.68 -11.69 -4.72
C ALA A 27 -11.86 -11.00 -3.99
N GLY A 28 -12.61 -10.11 -4.66
CA GLY A 28 -13.79 -9.45 -4.10
C GLY A 28 -13.50 -8.18 -3.29
N PHE A 29 -12.27 -7.67 -3.35
CA PHE A 29 -11.94 -6.38 -2.75
C PHE A 29 -12.38 -5.23 -3.66
N GLN A 30 -12.72 -4.11 -3.05
CA GLN A 30 -13.03 -2.87 -3.74
C GLN A 30 -12.03 -1.80 -3.34
N VAL A 31 -11.54 -1.03 -4.31
CA VAL A 31 -10.67 0.11 -4.00
C VAL A 31 -11.47 1.12 -3.18
N ALA A 32 -10.90 1.53 -2.05
CA ALA A 32 -11.47 2.56 -1.19
C ALA A 32 -11.36 3.92 -1.86
N GLU A 33 -12.46 4.66 -1.91
CA GLU A 33 -12.43 6.07 -2.31
C GLU A 33 -11.77 6.95 -1.24
N SER A 34 -11.38 8.17 -1.61
CA SER A 34 -10.65 9.09 -0.73
C SER A 34 -11.36 9.44 0.59
N HIS A 35 -12.68 9.27 0.66
CA HIS A 35 -13.51 9.54 1.83
C HIS A 35 -13.94 8.27 2.57
N GLU A 36 -13.55 7.10 2.08
CA GLU A 36 -13.89 5.81 2.68
C GLU A 36 -12.79 5.32 3.63
N HIS A 37 -13.17 4.42 4.52
CA HIS A 37 -12.25 3.76 5.44
C HIS A 37 -11.87 2.39 4.88
N PRO A 38 -10.62 2.18 4.44
CA PRO A 38 -10.17 0.87 3.98
C PRO A 38 -10.06 -0.11 5.15
N ASP A 39 -10.47 -1.35 4.92
CA ASP A 39 -10.20 -2.47 5.83
C ASP A 39 -8.74 -2.95 5.71
N VAL A 40 -8.13 -2.74 4.54
CA VAL A 40 -6.74 -3.12 4.24
C VAL A 40 -5.99 -1.98 3.57
N CYS A 41 -4.81 -1.64 4.07
CA CYS A 41 -3.89 -0.70 3.45
C CYS A 41 -2.67 -1.46 2.92
N VAL A 42 -2.53 -1.59 1.59
CA VAL A 42 -1.36 -2.19 0.97
C VAL A 42 -0.38 -1.10 0.55
N ILE A 43 0.88 -1.23 0.96
CA ILE A 43 1.96 -0.34 0.59
C ILE A 43 2.99 -1.19 -0.17
N ASN A 44 3.23 -0.88 -1.44
CA ASN A 44 4.32 -1.47 -2.22
C ASN A 44 5.49 -0.50 -2.30
N SER A 45 6.69 -0.91 -1.86
CA SER A 45 7.86 -0.03 -1.91
C SER A 45 9.16 -0.68 -2.41
N CYS A 46 9.92 0.04 -3.24
CA CYS A 46 11.32 -0.28 -3.51
C CYS A 46 12.22 0.54 -2.60
N THR A 47 12.54 -0.05 -1.47
CA THR A 47 13.29 0.56 -0.38
C THR A 47 14.77 0.28 -0.59
N VAL A 48 15.27 0.75 -1.74
CA VAL A 48 16.67 0.65 -2.14
C VAL A 48 17.49 1.86 -1.67
N THR A 49 16.85 2.87 -1.07
CA THR A 49 17.50 4.06 -0.51
C THR A 49 16.95 4.41 0.86
N ALA A 50 17.79 4.95 1.74
CA ALA A 50 17.38 5.43 3.06
C ALA A 50 16.31 6.53 3.00
N GLN A 51 16.22 7.28 1.89
CA GLN A 51 15.17 8.26 1.68
C GLN A 51 13.82 7.60 1.39
N ALA A 52 13.81 6.50 0.63
CA ALA A 52 12.60 5.71 0.41
C ALA A 52 12.10 5.12 1.73
N ASP A 53 12.99 4.58 2.57
CA ASP A 53 12.63 4.04 3.89
C ASP A 53 11.94 5.09 4.77
N ARG A 54 12.50 6.31 4.83
CA ARG A 54 11.91 7.41 5.61
C ARG A 54 10.51 7.77 5.12
N LYS A 55 10.29 7.78 3.79
CA LYS A 55 8.96 8.03 3.21
C LYS A 55 7.98 6.93 3.56
N VAL A 56 8.38 5.66 3.43
CA VAL A 56 7.55 4.51 3.80
C VAL A 56 7.17 4.56 5.27
N ARG A 57 8.14 4.76 6.17
CA ARG A 57 7.85 4.89 7.61
C ARG A 57 6.86 6.02 7.87
N THR A 58 7.07 7.19 7.28
CA THR A 58 6.16 8.33 7.44
C THR A 58 4.73 8.00 6.98
N LEU A 59 4.61 7.35 5.81
CA LEU A 59 3.32 6.89 5.26
C LEU A 59 2.64 5.88 6.18
N VAL A 60 3.37 4.83 6.60
CA VAL A 60 2.88 3.79 7.53
C VAL A 60 2.34 4.40 8.82
N HIS A 61 3.10 5.31 9.44
CA HIS A 61 2.66 5.97 10.66
C HIS A 61 1.42 6.84 10.43
N GLY A 62 1.34 7.52 9.28
CA GLY A 62 0.16 8.30 8.89
C GLY A 62 -1.08 7.43 8.71
N LEU A 63 -0.94 6.29 8.02
CA LEU A 63 -2.04 5.36 7.77
C LEU A 63 -2.52 4.68 9.06
N ARG A 64 -1.62 4.23 9.94
CA ARG A 64 -2.00 3.66 11.24
C ARG A 64 -2.77 4.65 12.13
N ARG A 65 -2.46 5.95 12.04
CA ARG A 65 -3.20 6.99 12.78
C ARG A 65 -4.58 7.27 12.17
N ARG A 66 -4.70 7.28 10.84
CA ARG A 66 -5.97 7.55 10.14
C ARG A 66 -6.92 6.35 10.13
N HIS A 67 -6.36 5.16 10.04
CA HIS A 67 -7.09 3.89 9.92
C HIS A 67 -6.55 2.89 10.95
N PRO A 68 -6.80 3.12 12.25
CA PRO A 68 -6.26 2.27 13.32
C PRO A 68 -6.76 0.82 13.28
N GLU A 69 -7.93 0.60 12.68
CA GLU A 69 -8.55 -0.73 12.53
C GLU A 69 -8.16 -1.43 11.21
N ALA A 70 -7.50 -0.72 10.29
CA ALA A 70 -7.12 -1.30 9.01
C ALA A 70 -5.90 -2.22 9.14
N HIS A 71 -5.94 -3.36 8.44
CA HIS A 71 -4.78 -4.22 8.27
C HIS A 71 -3.76 -3.54 7.35
N LEU A 72 -2.59 -3.21 7.88
CA LEU A 72 -1.48 -2.69 7.06
C LEU A 72 -0.62 -3.84 6.52
N VAL A 73 -0.43 -3.85 5.22
CA VAL A 73 0.45 -4.80 4.52
C VAL A 73 1.55 -4.01 3.80
N LEU A 74 2.80 -4.25 4.16
CA LEU A 74 3.96 -3.69 3.47
C LEU A 74 4.56 -4.78 2.56
N THR A 75 4.79 -4.45 1.30
CA THR A 75 5.31 -5.34 0.27
C THR A 75 6.40 -4.63 -0.54
N GLY A 76 7.25 -5.38 -1.26
CA GLY A 76 8.28 -4.83 -2.14
C GLY A 76 9.70 -5.27 -1.77
N CYS A 77 10.73 -4.52 -2.20
CA CYS A 77 12.13 -4.98 -2.22
C CYS A 77 12.81 -5.00 -0.84
N HIS A 78 12.30 -4.23 0.13
CA HIS A 78 12.69 -4.35 1.54
C HIS A 78 11.45 -4.81 2.27
N VAL A 79 11.42 -6.10 2.57
CA VAL A 79 10.60 -6.64 3.65
C VAL A 79 11.62 -7.20 4.63
N ASP A 80 11.89 -6.46 5.69
CA ASP A 80 12.75 -6.85 6.81
C ASP A 80 12.02 -6.50 8.11
#